data_AF-A0A1G9MY73-F1
#
_entry.id   AF-A0A1G9MY73-F1
#
_cell.length_a   1.000
_cell.length_b   1.000
_cell.length_c   1.000
_cell.angle_alpha   90.00
_cell.angle_beta   90.00
_cell.angle_gamma   90.00
#
_symmetry.space_group_name_H-M   'P 1'
#
loop_
_entity.id
_entity.type
_entity.pdbx_description
1 polymer ?
#
loop_
_entity_poly.entity_id
_entity_poly.type
_entity_poly.pdbx_seq_one_letter_code
_entity_poly.pdbx_strand_id
1 'polypeptide(L)' 'MLINRSDISVLQHLSTVKELVPIEEIPDSFKQDFNKFFFGKTLVKDDQNHLFVYPSDIRQWIRVLFSTYK' A
#
# COMPACT_ATOMS: atom_id res chain seq x y z
N MET A 1 -12.89 -3.18 -11.58
CA MET A 1 -11.45 -3.20 -11.26
C MET A 1 -10.89 -4.50 -11.80
N LEU A 2 -9.97 -4.46 -12.76
CA LEU A 2 -9.27 -5.65 -13.23
C LEU A 2 -8.09 -5.87 -12.28
N ILE A 3 -8.20 -6.88 -11.41
CA ILE A 3 -7.15 -7.23 -10.46
C ILE A 3 -6.35 -8.38 -11.08
N ASN A 4 -5.07 -8.12 -11.36
CA ASN A 4 -4.19 -9.14 -11.89
C ASN A 4 -3.59 -9.98 -10.74
N ARG A 5 -3.25 -11.24 -11.04
CA ARG A 5 -2.58 -12.11 -10.06
C ARG A 5 -1.25 -11.52 -9.57
N SER A 6 -0.54 -10.80 -10.44
CA SER A 6 0.66 -10.03 -10.10
C SER A 6 0.41 -9.06 -8.96
N ASP A 7 -0.70 -8.31 -9.02
CA ASP A 7 -0.99 -7.26 -8.05
C ASP A 7 -1.33 -7.87 -6.70
N ILE A 8 -2.02 -9.02 -6.68
CA ILE A 8 -2.28 -9.79 -5.45
C ILE A 8 -0.96 -10.28 -4.84
N SER A 9 -0.02 -10.78 -5.64
CA SER A 9 1.29 -11.19 -5.16
C SER A 9 2.10 -10.02 -4.57
N VAL A 10 2.02 -8.83 -5.17
CA VAL A 10 2.62 -7.62 -4.61
C VAL A 10 2.00 -7.28 -3.25
N LEU A 11 0.67 -7.28 -3.13
CA LEU A 11 0.00 -7.04 -1.84
C LEU A 11 0.38 -8.07 -0.78
N GLN A 12 0.53 -9.35 -1.16
CA GLN A 12 1.02 -10.39 -0.24
C GLN A 12 2.44 -10.09 0.24
N HIS A 13 3.33 -9.67 -0.66
CA HIS A 13 4.68 -9.25 -0.28
C HIS A 13 4.64 -8.07 0.69
N LEU A 14 3.93 -6.99 0.33
CA LEU A 14 3.75 -5.79 1.15
C LEU A 14 3.13 -6.09 2.53
N SER A 15 2.35 -7.16 2.66
CA SER A 15 1.79 -7.57 3.96
C SER A 15 2.83 -8.11 4.96
N THR A 16 4.04 -8.41 4.49
CA THR A 16 5.12 -9.02 5.29
C THR A 16 6.32 -8.10 5.50
N VAL A 17 6.39 -6.96 4.79
CA VAL A 17 7.51 -6.02 4.87
C VAL A 17 7.66 -5.42 6.26
N LYS A 18 8.91 -5.20 6.65
CA LYS A 18 9.30 -4.57 7.92
C LYS A 18 9.90 -3.18 7.73
N GLU A 19 10.19 -2.81 6.50
CA GLU A 19 10.82 -1.55 6.13
C GLU A 19 9.79 -0.57 5.58
N LEU A 20 10.21 0.69 5.42
CA LEU A 20 9.39 1.72 4.79
C LEU A 20 9.11 1.34 3.33
N VAL A 21 7.85 1.46 2.91
CA VAL A 21 7.41 1.06 1.57
C VAL A 21 7.29 2.30 0.69
N PRO A 22 8.01 2.39 -0.43
CA PRO A 22 7.82 3.46 -1.41
C PRO A 22 6.39 3.42 -1.96
N ILE A 23 5.75 4.59 -2.13
CA ILE A 23 4.38 4.65 -2.68
C ILE A 23 4.34 4.15 -4.13
N GLU A 24 5.46 4.20 -4.83
CA GLU A 24 5.64 3.69 -6.19
C GLU A 24 5.50 2.17 -6.28
N GLU A 25 5.71 1.43 -5.18
CA GLU A 25 5.50 -0.03 -5.13
C GLU A 25 4.03 -0.43 -5.03
N ILE A 26 3.13 0.53 -4.79
CA ILE A 26 1.70 0.26 -4.72
C ILE A 26 1.16 0.02 -6.14
N PRO A 27 0.55 -1.15 -6.43
CA PRO A 27 0.02 -1.43 -7.76
C PRO A 27 -1.04 -0.41 -8.16
N ASP A 28 -0.99 0.07 -9.40
CA ASP A 28 -1.92 1.10 -9.89
C ASP A 28 -3.38 0.68 -9.77
N SER A 29 -3.67 -0.63 -9.90
CA SER A 29 -4.99 -1.22 -9.67
C SER A 29 -5.58 -0.80 -8.32
N PHE A 30 -4.77 -0.71 -7.27
CA PHE A 30 -5.18 -0.44 -5.89
C PHE A 30 -4.91 1.01 -5.44
N LYS A 31 -4.39 1.86 -6.32
CA LYS A 31 -3.94 3.22 -5.97
C LYS A 31 -5.07 4.12 -5.50
N GLN A 32 -6.26 3.95 -6.05
CA GLN A 32 -7.43 4.69 -5.61
C GLN A 32 -7.84 4.32 -4.17
N ASP A 33 -7.85 3.04 -3.82
CA ASP A 33 -8.18 2.57 -2.48
C ASP A 33 -7.08 2.87 -1.47
N PHE A 34 -5.83 2.79 -1.91
CA PHE A 34 -4.67 3.27 -1.16
C PHE A 34 -4.85 4.75 -0.80
N ASN A 35 -5.10 5.63 -1.78
CA ASN A 35 -5.27 7.06 -1.55
C ASN A 35 -6.42 7.37 -0.59
N LYS A 36 -7.53 6.62 -0.66
CA LYS A 36 -8.65 6.76 0.29
C LYS A 36 -8.26 6.36 1.71
N PHE A 37 -7.55 5.25 1.88
CA PHE A 37 -7.12 4.78 3.19
C PHE A 37 -6.05 5.67 3.82
N PHE A 38 -5.13 6.18 3.00
CA PHE A 38 -4.03 7.05 3.42
C PHE A 38 -4.38 8.54 3.43
N PHE A 39 -5.60 8.91 3.09
CA PHE A 39 -6.04 10.30 3.17
C PHE A 39 -5.93 10.80 4.62
N GLY A 40 -5.12 11.84 4.84
CA GLY A 40 -4.85 12.41 6.16
C GLY A 40 -3.88 11.62 7.04
N LYS A 41 -3.33 10.49 6.56
CA LYS A 41 -2.24 9.78 7.26
C LYS A 41 -0.89 10.42 6.96
N THR A 42 0.02 10.34 7.93
CA THR A 42 1.39 10.84 7.77
C THR A 42 2.20 9.88 6.90
N LEU A 43 2.81 10.42 5.85
CA LEU A 43 3.80 9.75 5.02
C LEU A 43 5.20 10.18 5.44
N VAL A 44 6.18 9.30 5.26
CA VAL A 44 7.59 9.63 5.45
C VAL A 44 8.13 10.15 4.13
N LYS A 45 8.95 11.19 4.19
CA LYS A 45 9.60 11.77 3.03
C LYS A 45 11.11 11.72 3.23
N ASP A 46 11.83 11.23 2.24
CA ASP A 46 13.31 11.28 2.26
C ASP A 46 13.84 12.63 1.75
N ASP A 47 15.16 12.81 1.82
CA ASP A 47 15.85 14.00 1.34
C ASP A 47 15.75 14.19 -0.18
N GLN A 48 15.44 13.11 -0.93
CA GLN A 48 15.24 13.11 -2.39
C GLN A 48 13.78 13.36 -2.78
N ASN A 49 12.91 13.65 -1.82
CA ASN A 49 11.47 13.84 -1.97
C ASN A 49 10.65 12.59 -2.32
N HIS A 50 11.21 11.39 -2.20
CA HIS A 50 10.42 10.16 -2.30
C HIS A 50 9.51 10.00 -1.09
N LEU A 51 8.32 9.45 -1.33
CA LEU A 51 7.33 9.24 -0.30
C LEU A 51 7.25 7.76 0.07
N PHE A 52 7.20 7.52 1.37
CA PHE A 52 7.13 6.19 1.94
C PHE A 52 6.01 6.06 2.94
N VAL A 53 5.58 4.83 3.11
CA VAL A 53 4.54 4.40 4.01
C VAL A 53 5.14 3.56 5.12
N TYR A 54 4.64 3.74 6.34
CA TYR A 54 5.02 2.86 7.43
C TYR A 54 4.54 1.42 7.19
N PRO A 55 5.38 0.41 7.49
CA PRO A 55 5.01 -0.99 7.31
C PRO A 55 3.80 -1.40 8.17
N SER A 56 3.58 -0.76 9.32
CA SER A 56 2.37 -0.97 10.14
C SER A 56 1.09 -0.54 9.42
N ASP A 57 1.10 0.64 8.81
CA ASP A 57 -0.05 1.18 8.11
C ASP A 57 -0.34 0.39 6.84
N ILE A 58 0.69 -0.02 6.10
CA ILE A 58 0.49 -0.82 4.88
C ILE A 58 -0.15 -2.17 5.19
N ARG A 59 0.28 -2.84 6.27
CA ARG A 59 -0.34 -4.09 6.73
C ARG A 59 -1.79 -3.90 7.14
N GLN A 60 -2.10 -2.78 7.80
CA GLN A 60 -3.48 -2.47 8.18
C GLN A 60 -4.34 -2.22 6.95
N TRP A 61 -3.85 -1.43 6.00
CA TRP A 61 -4.53 -1.17 4.73
C TRP A 61 -4.85 -2.46 3.98
N ILE A 62 -3.86 -3.34 3.80
CA ILE A 62 -4.02 -4.63 3.09
C ILE A 62 -5.06 -5.52 3.80
N ARG A 63 -5.11 -5.53 5.13
CA ARG A 63 -6.14 -6.25 5.88
C ARG A 63 -7.54 -5.69 5.63
N VAL A 64 -7.69 -4.37 5.63
CA VAL A 64 -8.97 -3.72 5.32
C VAL A 64 -9.39 -4.03 3.88
N LEU A 65 -8.47 -3.90 2.94
CA LEU A 65 -8.66 -4.21 1.53
C LEU A 65 -9.20 -5.64 1.36
N PHE A 66 -8.49 -6.67 1.86
CA PHE A 66 -8.96 -8.06 1.76
C PHE A 66 -10.28 -8.33 2.49
N SER A 67 -10.62 -7.53 3.50
CA SER A 67 -11.94 -7.62 4.15
C SER A 67 -13.06 -6.99 3.31
N THR A 68 -12.75 -5.98 2.49
CA THR A 68 -13.73 -5.28 1.64
C THR A 68 -14.03 -6.04 0.36
N TYR A 69 -13.07 -6.77 -0.22
CA TYR A 69 -13.24 -7.54 -1.46
C TYR A 69 -13.56 -9.03 -1.23
N LYS A 70 -14.09 -9.37 -0.06
CA LYS A 70 -14.51 -10.74 0.28
C LYS A 70 -15.75 -11.18 -0.48
#